data_AF-A0A7T6XN67-F1
#
_entry.id   AF-A0A7T6XN67-F1
#
_cell.length_a   1.000
_cell.length_b   1.000
_cell.length_c   1.000
_cell.angle_alpha   90.00
_cell.angle_beta   90.00
_cell.angle_gamma   90.00
#
_symmetry.space_group_name_H-M   'P 1'
#
loop_
_entity.id
_entity.type
_entity.pdbx_description
1 polymer ?
#
loop_
_entity_poly.entity_id
_entity_poly.type
_entity_poly.pdbx_seq_one_letter_code
_entity_poly.pdbx_strand_id
1 'polypeptide(L)'
;MCDMVSQPMENSAAFKFLRYSLSNAMANTGTPAYSIPTIASPDGIYTMDSRNIVDHIERQAPLPSLHSDSVYLEKVERIWSQYMKAIKPIFIPLVPERILNTESLDYWYTSRAAMVGMSLGQLEREKGGVRAWNEAEPALREGTAFLKENEGPLFIGKTVSYVDLVWVSILLFNEKLGLDVFQEAMERTGDSQVHLKLMKAVQPWYG
;
A
#
# COMPACT_ATOMS: atom_id res chain seq x y z
N MET A 1 -23.16 -24.66 -43.68
CA MET A 1 -21.87 -24.80 -42.97
C MET A 1 -22.01 -23.98 -41.71
N CYS A 2 -22.23 -24.65 -40.58
CA CYS A 2 -22.68 -24.07 -39.32
C CYS A 2 -21.65 -23.12 -38.68
N ASP A 3 -22.19 -22.02 -38.15
CA ASP A 3 -21.90 -21.35 -36.88
C ASP A 3 -20.61 -21.70 -36.13
N MET A 4 -19.77 -20.68 -35.92
CA MET A 4 -19.04 -20.52 -34.66
C MET A 4 -19.25 -19.12 -34.12
N VAL A 5 -20.34 -19.01 -33.35
CA VAL A 5 -20.63 -17.93 -32.42
C VAL A 5 -19.52 -17.86 -31.37
N SER A 6 -19.01 -16.65 -31.15
CA SER A 6 -18.18 -16.26 -30.01
C SER A 6 -18.74 -16.81 -28.71
N GLN A 7 -18.04 -17.76 -28.08
CA GLN A 7 -18.38 -18.17 -26.72
C GLN A 7 -17.99 -17.04 -25.74
N PRO A 8 -18.90 -16.60 -24.86
CA PRO A 8 -18.57 -15.58 -23.87
C PRO A 8 -17.55 -16.14 -22.86
N MET A 9 -16.57 -15.32 -22.47
CA MET A 9 -15.56 -15.63 -21.44
C MET A 9 -16.14 -16.01 -20.06
N GLU A 10 -17.47 -15.96 -19.89
CA GLU A 10 -18.19 -16.30 -18.65
C GLU A 10 -18.06 -17.76 -18.21
N ASN A 11 -17.66 -18.69 -19.09
CA ASN A 11 -17.60 -20.12 -18.78
C ASN A 11 -16.20 -20.67 -18.46
N SER A 12 -15.18 -19.82 -18.40
CA SER A 12 -13.84 -20.25 -17.98
C SER A 12 -13.85 -20.68 -16.51
N ALA A 13 -13.20 -21.81 -16.20
CA ALA A 13 -12.98 -22.27 -14.83
C ALA A 13 -12.27 -21.21 -13.96
N ALA A 14 -11.41 -20.39 -14.56
CA ALA A 14 -10.77 -19.26 -13.88
C ALA A 14 -11.78 -18.17 -13.47
N PHE A 15 -12.79 -17.90 -14.30
CA PHE A 15 -13.86 -16.93 -14.00
C PHE A 15 -14.84 -17.46 -12.95
N LYS A 16 -15.14 -18.78 -12.98
CA LYS A 16 -15.93 -19.44 -11.93
C LYS A 16 -15.19 -19.48 -10.60
N PHE A 17 -13.88 -19.69 -10.59
CA PHE A 17 -13.06 -19.62 -9.38
C PHE A 17 -13.02 -18.20 -8.79
N LEU A 18 -12.86 -17.17 -9.63
CA LEU A 18 -12.93 -15.76 -9.18
C LEU A 18 -14.32 -15.39 -8.61
N ARG A 19 -15.42 -15.82 -9.25
CA ARG A 19 -16.78 -15.59 -8.74
C ARG A 19 -17.09 -16.36 -7.45
N TYR A 20 -16.61 -17.60 -7.32
CA TYR A 20 -16.81 -18.42 -6.11
C TYR A 20 -15.92 -17.99 -4.94
N SER A 21 -14.76 -17.40 -5.24
CA SER A 21 -13.80 -16.90 -4.26
C SER A 21 -14.24 -15.57 -3.62
N LEU A 22 -14.88 -14.67 -4.38
CA LEU A 22 -15.36 -13.38 -3.87
C LEU A 22 -16.67 -13.47 -3.05
N SER A 23 -17.43 -14.57 -3.14
CA SER A 23 -18.67 -14.74 -2.36
C SER A 23 -18.44 -15.03 -0.87
N ASN A 24 -17.21 -15.37 -0.46
CA ASN A 24 -16.88 -15.71 0.94
C ASN A 24 -16.08 -14.63 1.67
N ALA A 25 -15.59 -13.60 0.98
CA ALA A 25 -14.98 -12.44 1.61
C ALA A 25 -16.08 -11.46 2.04
N MET A 26 -16.25 -11.25 3.35
CA MET A 26 -17.19 -10.25 3.85
C MET A 26 -16.74 -8.86 3.42
N ALA A 27 -17.68 -8.04 2.95
CA ALA A 27 -17.42 -6.64 2.64
C ALA A 27 -16.87 -5.90 3.87
N ASN A 28 -15.94 -4.98 3.64
CA ASN A 28 -15.54 -4.03 4.68
C ASN A 28 -16.76 -3.21 5.11
N THR A 29 -16.82 -2.85 6.39
CA THR A 29 -17.85 -1.94 6.92
C THR A 29 -17.65 -0.49 6.47
N GLY A 30 -16.49 -0.18 5.86
CA GLY A 30 -16.14 1.13 5.30
C GLY A 30 -16.29 1.23 3.79
N THR A 31 -15.79 2.34 3.23
CA THR A 31 -15.73 2.59 1.79
C THR A 31 -14.27 2.61 1.31
N PRO A 32 -13.89 1.83 0.28
CA PRO A 32 -14.73 0.93 -0.52
C PRO A 32 -15.10 -0.37 0.22
N ALA A 33 -16.25 -0.94 -0.14
CA ALA A 33 -16.74 -2.22 0.40
C ALA A 33 -15.77 -3.39 0.14
N TYR A 34 -14.98 -3.30 -0.94
CA TYR A 34 -13.96 -4.28 -1.28
C TYR A 34 -12.65 -3.57 -1.63
N SER A 35 -11.55 -4.10 -1.11
CA SER A 35 -10.20 -3.60 -1.31
C SER A 35 -9.20 -4.75 -1.34
N ILE A 36 -8.01 -4.47 -1.86
CA ILE A 36 -6.83 -5.30 -1.61
C ILE A 36 -6.01 -4.67 -0.46
N PRO A 37 -5.25 -5.47 0.31
CA PRO A 37 -5.11 -6.92 0.18
C PRO A 37 -6.28 -7.72 0.79
N THR A 38 -6.51 -8.90 0.22
CA THR A 38 -7.39 -9.96 0.73
C THR A 38 -6.65 -11.28 0.58
N ILE A 39 -6.65 -12.12 1.61
CA ILE A 39 -6.06 -13.46 1.58
C ILE A 39 -7.13 -14.54 1.70
N ALA A 40 -6.82 -15.72 1.17
CA ALA A 40 -7.54 -16.95 1.46
C ALA A 40 -6.63 -17.85 2.30
N SER A 41 -7.07 -18.18 3.50
CA SER A 41 -6.35 -19.05 4.44
C SER A 41 -6.57 -20.53 4.10
N PRO A 42 -5.67 -21.45 4.54
CA PRO A 42 -5.81 -22.88 4.27
C PRO A 42 -7.11 -23.52 4.79
N ASP A 43 -7.73 -22.91 5.80
CA ASP A 43 -9.03 -23.29 6.37
C ASP A 43 -10.23 -22.79 5.54
N GLY A 44 -10.00 -22.13 4.40
CA GLY A 44 -11.02 -21.60 3.51
C GLY A 44 -11.60 -20.24 3.93
N ILE A 45 -11.04 -19.61 4.98
CA ILE A 45 -11.47 -18.28 5.44
C ILE A 45 -10.84 -17.20 4.56
N TYR A 46 -11.66 -16.22 4.17
CA TYR A 46 -11.20 -15.03 3.45
C TYR A 46 -11.10 -13.85 4.41
N THR A 47 -9.92 -13.23 4.46
CA THR A 47 -9.66 -12.07 5.32
C THR A 47 -9.21 -10.90 4.47
N MET A 48 -9.93 -9.78 4.55
CA MET A 48 -9.65 -8.50 3.91
C MET A 48 -9.28 -7.47 4.97
N ASP A 49 -8.55 -6.43 4.56
CA ASP A 49 -7.90 -5.41 5.41
C ASP A 49 -6.57 -5.89 5.99
N SER A 50 -5.51 -5.11 5.81
CA SER A 50 -4.15 -5.51 6.16
C SER A 50 -3.96 -5.77 7.65
N ARG A 51 -4.67 -5.06 8.55
CA ARG A 51 -4.61 -5.32 9.99
C ARG A 51 -5.31 -6.63 10.34
N ASN A 52 -6.52 -6.82 9.81
CA ASN A 52 -7.27 -8.05 10.04
C ASN A 52 -6.50 -9.28 9.54
N ILE A 53 -5.81 -9.14 8.40
CA ILE A 53 -4.95 -10.17 7.84
C ILE A 53 -3.80 -10.50 8.79
N VAL A 54 -3.10 -9.50 9.32
CA VAL A 54 -1.98 -9.71 10.25
C VAL A 54 -2.47 -10.37 11.53
N ASP A 55 -3.58 -9.90 12.10
CA ASP A 55 -4.18 -10.50 13.29
C ASP A 55 -4.62 -11.95 13.04
N HIS A 56 -5.11 -12.24 11.84
CA HIS A 56 -5.45 -13.61 11.43
C HIS A 56 -4.18 -14.47 11.34
N ILE A 57 -3.11 -13.98 10.71
CA ILE A 57 -1.84 -14.70 10.59
C ILE A 57 -1.23 -14.97 11.98
N GLU A 58 -1.16 -13.98 12.86
CA GLU A 58 -0.63 -14.11 14.23
C GLU A 58 -1.40 -15.16 15.06
N ARG A 59 -2.72 -15.27 14.88
CA ARG A 59 -3.52 -16.30 15.55
C ARG A 59 -3.25 -17.72 15.02
N GLN A 60 -3.03 -17.87 13.72
CA GLN A 60 -2.82 -19.17 13.08
C GLN A 60 -1.36 -19.65 13.15
N ALA A 61 -0.40 -18.71 13.12
CA ALA A 61 1.03 -18.95 13.09
C ALA A 61 1.75 -17.91 13.98
N PRO A 62 1.78 -18.10 15.31
CA PRO A 62 2.26 -17.09 16.26
C PRO A 62 3.78 -16.87 16.24
N LEU A 63 4.55 -17.66 15.48
CA LEU A 63 6.00 -17.53 15.39
C LEU A 63 6.47 -17.64 13.92
N PRO A 64 7.34 -16.72 13.44
CA PRO A 64 7.78 -15.51 14.14
C PRO A 64 6.65 -14.48 14.26
N SER A 65 6.54 -13.83 15.42
CA SER A 65 5.54 -12.77 15.63
C SER A 65 5.91 -11.51 14.83
N LEU A 66 4.89 -10.84 14.33
CA LEU A 66 4.92 -9.52 13.72
C LEU A 66 4.69 -8.39 14.75
N HIS A 67 4.46 -8.70 16.02
CA HIS A 67 4.30 -7.68 17.08
C HIS A 67 3.23 -6.63 16.73
N SER A 68 2.05 -7.08 16.28
CA SER A 68 0.97 -6.19 15.84
C SER A 68 0.38 -5.31 16.96
N ASP A 69 0.72 -5.60 18.22
CA ASP A 69 0.38 -4.83 19.42
C ASP A 69 1.39 -3.73 19.78
N SER A 70 2.41 -3.50 18.94
CA SER A 70 3.44 -2.48 19.16
C SER A 70 2.86 -1.08 19.32
N VAL A 71 3.32 -0.36 20.34
CA VAL A 71 2.99 1.06 20.59
C VAL A 71 3.41 2.00 19.45
N TYR A 72 4.29 1.54 18.54
CA TYR A 72 4.68 2.30 17.36
C TYR A 72 3.66 2.21 16.23
N LEU A 73 2.76 1.22 16.22
CA LEU A 73 1.86 0.99 15.10
C LEU A 73 0.96 2.20 14.84
N GLU A 74 0.26 2.69 15.87
CA GLU A 74 -0.61 3.87 15.73
C GLU A 74 0.17 5.13 15.31
N LYS A 75 1.39 5.29 15.80
CA LYS A 75 2.26 6.42 15.44
C LYS A 75 2.63 6.37 13.95
N VAL A 76 3.03 5.20 13.47
CA VAL A 76 3.46 4.98 12.09
C VAL A 76 2.28 5.08 11.13
N GLU A 77 1.11 4.56 11.49
CA GLU A 77 -0.09 4.65 10.64
C GLU A 77 -0.61 6.08 10.52
N ARG A 78 -0.47 6.87 11.59
CA ARG A 78 -0.78 8.31 11.53
C ARG A 78 0.13 9.01 10.52
N ILE A 79 1.45 8.83 10.59
CA ILE A 79 2.37 9.48 9.64
C ILE A 79 2.22 8.91 8.22
N TRP A 80 1.90 7.61 8.09
CA TRP A 80 1.52 6.99 6.81
C TRP A 80 0.31 7.72 6.20
N SER A 81 -0.74 7.94 6.98
CA SER A 81 -1.95 8.61 6.52
C SER A 81 -1.68 10.07 6.12
N GLN A 82 -0.89 10.78 6.92
CA GLN A 82 -0.48 12.16 6.63
C GLN A 82 0.35 12.24 5.34
N TYR A 83 1.35 11.38 5.20
CA TYR A 83 2.18 11.27 4.01
C TYR A 83 1.34 10.98 2.76
N MET A 84 0.54 9.91 2.79
CA MET A 84 -0.29 9.51 1.65
C MET A 84 -1.32 10.58 1.29
N LYS A 85 -1.85 11.32 2.26
CA LYS A 85 -2.73 12.47 1.98
C LYS A 85 -1.99 13.60 1.27
N ALA A 86 -0.77 13.92 1.69
CA ALA A 86 0.04 14.99 1.13
C ALA A 86 0.54 14.66 -0.29
N ILE A 87 1.07 13.45 -0.51
CA ILE A 87 1.57 13.03 -1.83
C ILE A 87 0.47 12.58 -2.79
N LYS A 88 -0.79 12.61 -2.36
CA LYS A 88 -1.96 12.27 -3.21
C LYS A 88 -1.93 12.93 -4.58
N PRO A 89 -1.62 14.23 -4.73
CA PRO A 89 -1.57 14.88 -6.02
C PRO A 89 -0.42 14.42 -6.93
N ILE A 90 0.54 13.68 -6.39
CA ILE A 90 1.66 13.10 -7.13
C ILE A 90 1.35 11.66 -7.54
N PHE A 91 1.01 10.79 -6.58
CA PHE A 91 0.88 9.37 -6.91
C PHE A 91 -0.39 9.06 -7.71
N ILE A 92 -1.50 9.79 -7.48
CA ILE A 92 -2.76 9.47 -8.17
C ILE A 92 -2.63 9.60 -9.71
N PRO A 93 -2.02 10.67 -10.24
CA PRO A 93 -1.71 10.78 -11.67
C PRO A 93 -0.66 9.77 -12.15
N LEU A 94 0.36 9.47 -11.36
CA LEU A 94 1.48 8.60 -11.79
C LEU A 94 1.15 7.10 -11.79
N VAL A 95 0.29 6.62 -10.90
CA VAL A 95 -0.12 5.20 -10.83
C VAL A 95 -0.63 4.66 -12.19
N PRO A 96 -1.61 5.29 -12.88
CA PRO A 96 -2.10 4.79 -14.15
C PRO A 96 -1.06 4.88 -15.28
N GLU A 97 -0.10 5.80 -15.17
CA GLU A 97 0.94 5.98 -16.20
C GLU A 97 2.10 4.99 -16.05
N ARG A 98 2.47 4.66 -14.81
CA ARG A 98 3.73 3.95 -14.51
C ARG A 98 3.53 2.54 -13.95
N ILE A 99 2.35 2.22 -13.43
CA ILE A 99 2.11 0.96 -12.69
C ILE A 99 0.97 0.14 -13.28
N LEU A 100 -0.17 0.76 -13.60
CA LEU A 100 -1.37 0.00 -13.97
C LEU A 100 -1.31 -0.58 -15.38
N ASN A 101 -2.01 -1.71 -15.55
CA ASN A 101 -2.36 -2.21 -16.87
C ASN A 101 -3.53 -1.43 -17.48
N THR A 102 -3.71 -1.58 -18.79
CA THR A 102 -4.74 -0.87 -19.57
C THR A 102 -6.16 -1.11 -19.05
N GLU A 103 -6.43 -2.32 -18.58
CA GLU A 103 -7.74 -2.75 -18.08
C GLU A 103 -8.17 -2.03 -16.80
N SER A 104 -7.21 -1.56 -16.00
CA SER A 104 -7.48 -0.83 -14.75
C SER A 104 -7.67 0.67 -14.95
N LEU A 105 -7.34 1.21 -16.13
CA LEU A 105 -7.27 2.66 -16.34
C LEU A 105 -8.61 3.35 -16.21
N ASP A 106 -9.65 2.84 -16.87
CA ASP A 106 -10.98 3.47 -16.85
C ASP A 106 -11.55 3.57 -15.43
N TYR A 107 -11.47 2.45 -14.69
CA TYR A 107 -11.86 2.42 -13.28
C TYR A 107 -11.02 3.38 -12.44
N TRP A 108 -9.70 3.44 -12.64
CA TRP A 108 -8.82 4.34 -11.91
C TRP A 108 -9.17 5.81 -12.15
N TYR A 109 -9.20 6.25 -13.42
CA TYR A 109 -9.51 7.63 -13.77
C TYR A 109 -10.89 8.04 -13.26
N THR A 110 -11.91 7.21 -13.47
CA THR A 110 -13.28 7.50 -13.03
C THR A 110 -13.37 7.60 -11.51
N SER A 111 -12.90 6.58 -10.79
CA SER A 111 -13.02 6.53 -9.31
C SER A 111 -12.17 7.60 -8.62
N ARG A 112 -10.94 7.86 -9.10
CA ARG A 112 -10.06 8.86 -8.48
C ARG A 112 -10.49 10.27 -8.81
N ALA A 113 -10.96 10.56 -10.03
CA ALA A 113 -11.51 11.88 -10.37
C ALA A 113 -12.74 12.20 -9.51
N ALA A 114 -13.64 11.23 -9.32
CA ALA A 114 -14.77 11.39 -8.40
C ALA A 114 -14.30 11.63 -6.95
N MET A 115 -13.28 10.89 -6.48
CA MET A 115 -12.73 11.05 -5.13
C MET A 115 -12.09 12.42 -4.91
N VAL A 116 -11.39 12.98 -5.90
CA VAL A 116 -10.69 14.28 -5.75
C VAL A 116 -11.51 15.48 -6.23
N GLY A 117 -12.62 15.25 -6.92
CA GLY A 117 -13.52 16.28 -7.44
C GLY A 117 -12.99 17.03 -8.67
N MET A 118 -11.96 16.51 -9.34
CA MET A 118 -11.32 17.13 -10.51
C MET A 118 -10.58 16.10 -11.37
N SER A 119 -10.17 16.49 -12.58
CA SER A 119 -9.30 15.63 -13.41
C SER A 119 -7.93 15.40 -12.76
N LEU A 120 -7.31 14.25 -13.02
CA LEU A 120 -6.01 13.91 -12.40
C LEU A 120 -4.89 14.85 -12.88
N GLY A 121 -4.89 15.25 -14.17
CA GLY A 121 -3.95 16.24 -14.67
C GLY A 121 -4.16 17.63 -14.05
N GLN A 122 -5.39 18.01 -13.69
CA GLN A 122 -5.63 19.25 -12.94
C GLN A 122 -5.12 19.13 -11.50
N LEU A 123 -5.37 17.99 -10.84
CA LEU A 123 -4.88 17.70 -9.50
C LEU A 123 -3.35 17.84 -9.43
N GLU A 124 -2.63 17.25 -10.39
CA GLU A 124 -1.18 17.34 -10.49
C GLU A 124 -0.70 18.79 -10.62
N ARG A 125 -1.26 19.54 -11.58
CA ARG A 125 -0.85 20.93 -11.84
C ARG A 125 -1.11 21.88 -10.66
N GLU A 126 -2.23 21.73 -9.98
CA GLU A 126 -2.63 22.65 -8.91
C GLU A 126 -2.02 22.32 -7.54
N LYS A 127 -1.75 21.04 -7.28
CA LYS A 127 -1.43 20.54 -5.94
C LYS A 127 -0.21 19.63 -5.87
N GLY A 128 0.34 19.19 -7.01
CA GLY A 128 1.50 18.30 -7.08
C GLY A 128 2.85 19.01 -6.93
N GLY A 129 3.89 18.32 -7.38
CA GLY A 129 5.26 18.81 -7.38
C GLY A 129 5.79 19.20 -5.99
N VAL A 130 6.61 20.25 -5.94
CA VAL A 130 7.28 20.73 -4.71
C VAL A 130 6.29 21.04 -3.59
N ARG A 131 5.08 21.51 -3.91
CA ARG A 131 4.06 21.79 -2.90
C ARG A 131 3.68 20.54 -2.12
N ALA A 132 3.29 19.47 -2.82
CA ALA A 132 2.94 18.21 -2.19
C ALA A 132 4.11 17.61 -1.40
N TRP A 133 5.34 17.73 -1.90
CA TRP A 133 6.53 17.28 -1.18
C TRP A 133 6.81 18.07 0.09
N ASN A 134 6.65 19.40 0.07
CA ASN A 134 6.75 20.23 1.27
C ASN A 134 5.68 19.86 2.30
N GLU A 135 4.47 19.53 1.87
CA GLU A 135 3.38 19.06 2.75
C GLU A 135 3.67 17.66 3.32
N ALA A 136 4.39 16.80 2.59
CA ALA A 136 4.73 15.44 2.99
C ALA A 136 5.96 15.35 3.90
N GLU A 137 6.88 16.31 3.80
CA GLU A 137 8.16 16.33 4.51
C GLU A 137 8.06 16.15 6.03
N PRO A 138 7.11 16.79 6.75
CA PRO A 138 6.99 16.59 8.19
C PRO A 138 6.76 15.13 8.58
N ALA A 139 5.94 14.39 7.83
CA ALA A 139 5.65 12.98 8.11
C ALA A 139 6.88 12.08 7.87
N LEU A 140 7.66 12.37 6.82
CA LEU A 140 8.91 11.65 6.53
C LEU A 140 9.98 11.89 7.60
N ARG A 141 10.13 13.15 8.04
CA ARG A 141 11.05 13.51 9.12
C ARG A 141 10.62 12.89 10.45
N GLU A 142 9.32 12.81 10.71
CA GLU A 142 8.80 12.16 11.90
C GLU A 142 9.05 10.64 11.89
N GLY A 143 8.87 9.98 10.74
CA GLY A 143 9.29 8.58 10.57
C GLY A 143 10.78 8.36 10.82
N THR A 144 11.61 9.31 10.38
CA THR A 144 13.06 9.32 10.69
C THR A 144 13.33 9.43 12.18
N ALA A 145 12.59 10.29 12.89
CA ALA A 145 12.74 10.47 14.33
C ALA A 145 12.38 9.17 15.07
N PHE A 146 11.25 8.54 14.72
CA PHE A 146 10.84 7.26 15.32
C PHE A 146 11.86 6.14 15.12
N LEU A 147 12.44 6.02 13.91
CA LEU A 147 13.49 5.02 13.65
C LEU A 147 14.79 5.28 14.43
N LYS A 148 15.00 6.50 14.94
CA LYS A 148 16.16 6.87 15.77
C LYS A 148 15.88 6.77 17.27
N GLU A 149 14.65 6.51 17.70
CA GLU A 149 14.31 6.40 19.14
C GLU A 149 14.94 5.16 19.79
N ASN A 150 15.10 4.07 19.03
CA ASN A 150 15.62 2.80 19.52
C ASN A 150 16.97 2.46 18.89
N GLU A 151 17.75 1.64 19.60
CA GLU A 151 18.98 1.06 19.04
C GLU A 151 18.65 -0.03 18.00
N GLY A 152 18.98 0.24 16.75
CA GLY A 152 18.86 -0.71 15.65
C GLY A 152 18.22 -0.07 14.42
N PRO A 153 18.02 -0.85 13.34
CA PRO A 153 17.46 -0.33 12.09
C PRO A 153 15.93 -0.35 12.03
N LEU A 154 15.24 -0.88 13.04
CA LEU A 154 13.80 -1.15 13.05
C LEU A 154 13.09 -0.27 14.08
N PHE A 155 11.77 -0.05 13.92
CA PHE A 155 10.99 0.80 14.82
C PHE A 155 11.02 0.29 16.27
N ILE A 156 11.04 -1.03 16.48
CA ILE A 156 11.18 -1.65 17.80
C ILE A 156 12.61 -2.14 18.08
N GLY A 157 13.61 -1.49 17.47
CA GLY A 157 15.04 -1.75 17.68
C GLY A 157 15.61 -2.80 16.73
N LYS A 158 15.71 -4.05 17.20
CA LYS A 158 16.39 -5.15 16.46
C LYS A 158 15.46 -6.27 16.01
N THR A 159 14.17 -6.18 16.33
CA THR A 159 13.17 -7.17 15.98
C THR A 159 12.25 -6.64 14.88
N VAL A 160 12.02 -7.45 13.85
CA VAL A 160 11.11 -7.08 12.75
C VAL A 160 9.67 -7.11 13.27
N SER A 161 8.88 -6.13 12.86
CA SER A 161 7.48 -6.00 13.23
C SER A 161 6.61 -5.57 12.03
N TYR A 162 5.30 -5.69 12.19
CA TYR A 162 4.32 -5.19 11.24
C TYR A 162 4.50 -3.69 10.96
N VAL A 163 4.92 -2.93 11.98
CA VAL A 163 5.19 -1.50 11.86
C VAL A 163 6.24 -1.21 10.79
N ASP A 164 7.31 -2.02 10.76
CA ASP A 164 8.38 -1.89 9.78
C ASP A 164 7.86 -2.18 8.36
N LEU A 165 7.03 -3.22 8.22
CA LEU A 165 6.43 -3.59 6.93
C LEU A 165 5.46 -2.53 6.42
N VAL A 166 4.67 -1.90 7.29
CA VAL A 166 3.79 -0.78 6.92
C VAL A 166 4.60 0.38 6.37
N TRP A 167 5.65 0.82 7.07
CA TRP A 167 6.46 1.94 6.60
C TRP A 167 7.23 1.62 5.32
N VAL A 168 7.85 0.43 5.25
CA VAL A 168 8.62 0.02 4.06
C VAL A 168 7.72 -0.18 2.85
N SER A 169 6.45 -0.57 3.01
CA SER A 169 5.50 -0.61 1.90
C SER A 169 5.36 0.73 1.19
N ILE A 170 5.46 1.86 1.90
CA ILE A 170 5.44 3.21 1.31
C ILE A 170 6.71 3.45 0.48
N LEU A 171 7.86 3.09 1.04
CA LEU A 171 9.15 3.30 0.39
C LEU A 171 9.25 2.48 -0.91
N LEU A 172 8.80 1.24 -0.87
CA LEU A 172 8.69 0.38 -2.06
C LEU A 172 7.66 0.91 -3.06
N PHE A 173 6.53 1.45 -2.58
CA PHE A 173 5.57 2.09 -3.46
C PHE A 173 6.16 3.30 -4.18
N ASN A 174 6.91 4.15 -3.49
CA ASN A 174 7.63 5.26 -4.12
C ASN A 174 8.63 4.76 -5.18
N GLU A 175 9.38 3.69 -4.89
CA GLU A 175 10.28 3.06 -5.86
C GLU A 175 9.54 2.54 -7.09
N LYS A 176 8.37 1.92 -6.91
CA LYS A 176 7.51 1.46 -8.01
C LYS A 176 6.90 2.62 -8.81
N LEU A 177 6.67 3.77 -8.20
CA LEU A 177 6.29 4.98 -8.92
C LEU A 177 7.45 5.54 -9.73
N GLY A 178 8.69 5.35 -9.31
CA GLY A 178 9.88 5.73 -10.08
C GLY A 178 11.03 6.17 -9.18
N LEU A 179 12.24 6.07 -9.72
CA LEU A 179 13.45 6.46 -8.99
C LEU A 179 13.45 7.94 -8.60
N ASP A 180 12.83 8.80 -9.40
CA ASP A 180 12.62 10.23 -9.11
C ASP A 180 11.78 10.43 -7.84
N VAL A 181 10.66 9.70 -7.73
CA VAL A 181 9.75 9.77 -6.58
C VAL A 181 10.42 9.20 -5.32
N PHE A 182 11.13 8.09 -5.47
CA PHE A 182 11.88 7.48 -4.37
C PHE A 182 12.99 8.40 -3.87
N GLN A 183 13.82 8.96 -4.76
CA GLN A 183 14.92 9.85 -4.38
C GLN A 183 14.42 11.09 -3.65
N GLU A 184 13.41 11.77 -4.16
CA GLU A 184 12.84 12.95 -3.50
C GLU A 184 12.29 12.58 -2.10
N ALA A 185 11.55 11.48 -1.96
CA ALA A 185 11.09 11.02 -0.66
C ALA A 185 12.26 10.77 0.31
N MET A 186 13.31 10.08 -0.15
CA MET A 186 14.49 9.77 0.66
C MET A 186 15.27 11.03 1.07
N GLU A 187 15.38 12.03 0.21
CA GLU A 187 16.00 13.32 0.54
C GLU A 187 15.19 14.06 1.62
N ARG A 188 13.86 14.06 1.49
CA ARG A 188 12.92 14.71 2.43
C ARG A 188 12.86 14.06 3.81
N THR A 189 13.31 12.81 3.96
CA THR A 189 13.48 12.19 5.30
C THR A 189 14.49 12.96 6.15
N GLY A 190 15.45 13.65 5.54
CA GLY A 190 16.57 14.30 6.22
C GLY A 190 17.68 13.34 6.68
N ASP A 191 17.47 12.03 6.61
CA ASP A 191 18.49 10.99 6.82
C ASP A 191 18.09 9.71 6.08
N SER A 192 18.41 9.67 4.79
CA SER A 192 18.08 8.55 3.91
C SER A 192 18.73 7.24 4.36
N GLN A 193 19.88 7.31 5.04
CA GLN A 193 20.61 6.11 5.48
C GLN A 193 19.84 5.32 6.53
N VAL A 194 19.05 5.98 7.38
CA VAL A 194 18.18 5.30 8.36
C VAL A 194 17.13 4.45 7.65
N HIS A 195 16.53 4.98 6.59
CA HIS A 195 15.49 4.30 5.80
C HIS A 195 16.07 3.17 4.96
N LEU A 196 17.26 3.36 4.36
CA LEU A 196 17.95 2.30 3.63
C LEU A 196 18.37 1.13 4.54
N LYS A 197 18.79 1.43 5.79
CA LYS A 197 19.09 0.39 6.79
C LYS A 197 17.83 -0.39 7.19
N LEU A 198 16.71 0.30 7.40
CA LEU A 198 15.41 -0.32 7.63
C LEU A 198 15.04 -1.26 6.49
N MET A 199 15.03 -0.76 5.24
CA MET A 199 14.73 -1.55 4.04
C MET A 199 15.64 -2.79 3.95
N LYS A 200 16.95 -2.62 4.17
CA LYS A 200 17.89 -3.76 4.20
C LYS A 200 17.56 -4.77 5.30
N ALA A 201 17.16 -4.31 6.48
CA ALA A 201 16.85 -5.20 7.61
C ALA A 201 15.58 -6.03 7.39
N VAL A 202 14.58 -5.47 6.71
CA VAL A 202 13.32 -6.18 6.38
C VAL A 202 13.33 -6.85 5.00
N GLN A 203 14.40 -6.73 4.21
CA GLN A 203 14.52 -7.38 2.90
C GLN A 203 14.17 -8.88 2.89
N PRO A 204 14.47 -9.72 3.91
CA PRO A 204 14.05 -11.12 3.88
C PRO A 204 12.52 -11.34 3.81
N TRP A 205 11.73 -10.29 4.05
CA TRP A 205 10.26 -10.32 4.11
C TRP A 205 9.60 -9.73 2.86
N TYR A 206 10.36 -9.14 1.93
CA TYR A 206 9.83 -8.61 0.67
C TYR A 206 10.82 -8.82 -0.50
N GLY A 207 10.27 -8.99 -1.70
CA GLY A 207 11.02 -9.29 -2.93
C GLY A 207 10.92 -8.18 -3.96
#